data_AF-G2NZT7-F1
#
_entry.id   AF-G2NZT7-F1
#
_cell.length_a   1.000
_cell.length_b   1.000
_cell.length_c   1.000
_cell.angle_alpha   90.00
_cell.angle_beta   90.00
_cell.angle_gamma   90.00
#
_symmetry.space_group_name_H-M   'P 1'
#
loop_
_entity.id
_entity.type
_entity.pdbx_description
1 polymer ?
#
loop_
_entity_poly.entity_id
_entity_poly.type
_entity_poly.pdbx_seq_one_letter_code
_entity_poly.pdbx_strand_id
1 'polypeptide(L)' 'MSEGLAAQRPVALRGIELPDPDTLTGPQLEGWHCALCGRRLYADQLLGTVVWTCGGRPQEVELWVCRPLCREA' A
#
# COMPACT_ATOMS: atom_id res chain seq x y z
N MET A 1 7.76 16.27 29.13
CA MET A 1 7.90 16.70 27.73
C MET A 1 7.99 15.41 26.92
N SER A 2 6.86 14.96 26.37
CA SER A 2 6.77 13.65 25.73
C SER A 2 6.08 13.84 24.38
N GLU A 3 6.82 14.41 23.43
CA GLU A 3 6.40 14.47 22.03
C GLU A 3 6.74 13.12 21.39
N GLY A 4 5.80 12.18 21.52
CA GLY A 4 5.82 10.96 20.75
C GLY A 4 5.54 11.32 19.30
N LEU A 5 6.59 11.35 18.48
CA LEU A 5 6.50 11.27 17.03
C LEU A 5 5.68 10.00 16.72
N ALA A 6 4.38 10.17 16.51
CA ALA A 6 3.52 9.13 16.00
C ALA A 6 3.99 8.83 14.58
N ALA A 7 5.01 7.98 14.46
CA ALA A 7 5.30 7.26 13.25
C ALA A 7 4.03 6.49 12.94
N GLN A 8 3.26 7.07 12.02
CA GLN A 8 1.97 6.61 11.54
C GLN A 8 2.22 5.21 11.01
N ARG A 9 2.05 4.18 11.85
CA ARG A 9 2.33 2.80 11.44
C ARG A 9 1.32 2.52 10.34
N PRO A 10 1.78 2.31 9.10
CA PRO A 10 0.85 2.11 8.02
C PRO A 10 0.12 0.79 8.33
N VAL A 11 -1.21 0.85 8.44
CA VAL A 11 -2.02 -0.26 8.95
C VAL A 11 -2.06 -1.32 7.87
N ALA A 12 -1.12 -2.27 7.95
CA ALA A 12 -1.06 -3.38 7.02
C ALA A 12 -2.03 -4.50 7.43
N LEU A 13 -2.52 -5.26 6.44
CA LEU A 13 -3.14 -6.56 6.63
C LEU A 13 -2.18 -7.38 7.48
N ARG A 14 -2.69 -7.94 8.58
CA ARG A 14 -1.84 -8.41 9.68
C ARG A 14 -0.74 -9.37 9.19
N GLY A 15 0.51 -8.96 9.42
CA GLY A 15 1.70 -9.76 9.11
C GLY A 15 2.33 -9.52 7.74
N ILE A 16 1.78 -8.63 6.91
CA ILE A 16 2.39 -8.23 5.63
C ILE A 16 3.02 -6.84 5.78
N GLU A 17 4.24 -6.66 5.27
CA GLU A 17 4.86 -5.34 5.18
C GLU A 17 4.27 -4.55 4.00
N LEU A 18 3.99 -3.27 4.22
CA LEU A 18 3.50 -2.41 3.13
C LEU A 18 4.69 -2.05 2.21
N PRO A 19 4.55 -2.24 0.89
CA PRO A 19 5.61 -1.88 -0.04
C PRO A 19 5.82 -0.36 -0.04
N ASP A 20 7.06 0.03 -0.30
CA ASP A 20 7.41 1.45 -0.46
C ASP A 20 6.63 2.05 -1.64
N PRO A 21 5.80 3.09 -1.42
CA PRO A 21 5.00 3.69 -2.50
C PRO A 21 5.83 4.22 -3.67
N ASP A 22 7.09 4.63 -3.45
CA ASP A 22 7.95 5.12 -4.52
C ASP A 22 8.45 4.00 -5.44
N THR A 23 8.28 2.73 -5.05
CA THR A 23 8.58 1.55 -5.87
C THR A 23 7.37 1.06 -6.69
N LEU A 24 6.18 1.59 -6.41
CA LEU A 24 4.93 1.17 -7.02
C LEU A 24 4.65 1.90 -8.32
N THR A 25 4.00 1.21 -9.24
CA THR A 25 3.48 1.81 -10.47
C THR A 25 2.19 2.58 -10.21
N GLY A 26 1.87 3.56 -11.06
CA GLY A 26 0.59 4.30 -11.00
C GLY A 26 -0.64 3.38 -10.83
N PRO A 27 -0.81 2.33 -11.64
CA PRO A 27 -1.92 1.38 -11.48
C PRO A 27 -1.96 0.65 -10.13
N GLN A 28 -0.82 0.46 -9.45
CA GLN A 28 -0.79 -0.13 -8.10
C GLN A 28 -1.20 0.89 -7.03
N LEU A 29 -0.76 2.13 -7.17
CA LEU A 29 -1.16 3.25 -6.29
C LEU A 29 -2.65 3.60 -6.48
N GLU A 30 -3.20 3.43 -7.68
CA GLU A 30 -4.61 3.66 -7.98
C GLU A 30 -5.52 2.47 -7.60
N GLY A 31 -4.95 1.39 -7.06
CA GLY A 31 -5.72 0.19 -6.66
C GLY A 31 -6.27 -0.61 -7.85
N TRP A 32 -5.74 -0.44 -9.06
CA TRP A 32 -6.12 -1.25 -10.22
C TRP A 32 -5.32 -2.56 -10.27
N HIS A 33 -4.07 -2.50 -9.83
CA HIS A 33 -3.14 -3.62 -9.78
C HIS A 33 -2.76 -3.93 -8.33
N CYS A 34 -2.49 -5.20 -8.07
CA CYS A 34 -2.03 -5.67 -6.77
C CYS A 34 -0.72 -4.99 -6.38
N ALA A 35 -0.69 -4.39 -5.19
CA ALA A 35 0.51 -3.75 -4.64
C ALA A 35 1.71 -4.71 -4.50
N LEU A 36 1.47 -6.02 -4.39
CA LEU A 36 2.52 -7.02 -4.24
C LEU A 36 3.02 -7.64 -5.55
N CYS A 37 2.12 -8.02 -6.46
CA CYS A 37 2.50 -8.76 -7.69
C CYS A 37 2.29 -7.99 -8.99
N GLY A 38 1.75 -6.76 -8.93
CA GLY A 38 1.53 -5.91 -10.10
C GLY A 38 0.45 -6.39 -11.09
N ARG A 39 -0.22 -7.52 -10.82
CA ARG A 39 -1.32 -8.04 -11.67
C ARG A 39 -2.61 -7.29 -11.41
N ARG A 40 -3.46 -7.20 -12.43
CA ARG A 40 -4.79 -6.62 -12.34
C ARG A 40 -5.63 -7.29 -11.27
N LEU A 41 -6.27 -6.47 -10.44
CA LEU A 41 -7.21 -6.93 -9.42
C LEU A 41 -8.56 -7.27 -10.07
N TYR A 42 -9.07 -8.45 -9.73
CA TYR A 42 -10.42 -8.92 -10.08
C TYR A 42 -11.26 -9.18 -8.83
N ALA A 43 -10.58 -9.63 -7.77
CA ALA A 43 -11.07 -9.63 -6.39
C ALA A 43 -9.92 -9.08 -5.53
N ASP A 44 -10.23 -8.04 -4.76
CA ASP A 44 -9.26 -7.30 -3.97
C ASP A 44 -9.53 -7.43 -2.46
N GLN A 45 -8.50 -7.09 -1.69
CA GLN A 45 -8.59 -6.84 -0.27
C GLN A 45 -7.65 -5.69 0.06
N LEU A 46 -8.05 -4.85 1.02
CA LEU A 46 -7.22 -3.74 1.47
C LEU A 46 -5.98 -4.30 2.17
N LEU A 47 -4.81 -3.95 1.66
CA LEU A 47 -3.55 -4.22 2.31
C LEU A 47 -3.27 -3.16 3.36
N GLY A 48 -3.52 -1.88 3.09
CA GLY A 48 -3.30 -0.81 4.05
C GLY A 48 -3.16 0.55 3.38
N THR A 49 -2.78 1.56 4.15
CA THR A 49 -2.65 2.94 3.65
C THR A 49 -1.20 3.41 3.81
N VAL A 50 -0.67 4.00 2.75
CA VAL A 50 0.68 4.60 2.69
C VAL A 50 0.57 6.08 2.37
N VAL A 51 1.60 6.85 2.74
CA VAL A 51 1.72 8.25 2.32
C VAL A 51 2.62 8.30 1.10
N TRP A 52 2.10 8.78 -0.02
CA TRP A 52 2.85 8.98 -1.26
C TRP A 52 2.89 10.46 -1.63
N THR A 53 4.03 10.95 -2.10
CA THR A 53 4.20 12.36 -2.48
C THR A 53 4.12 12.52 -3.99
N CYS A 54 2.95 12.92 -4.49
CA CYS A 54 2.78 13.24 -5.91
C CYS A 54 2.96 14.76 -6.12
N GLY A 55 3.97 15.16 -6.89
CA GLY A 55 4.21 16.58 -7.21
C GLY A 55 4.50 17.45 -5.99
N GLY A 56 5.14 16.89 -4.95
CA GLY A 56 5.50 17.61 -3.72
C GLY A 56 4.38 17.73 -2.69
N ARG A 57 3.23 17.10 -2.91
CA ARG A 57 2.12 17.05 -1.95
C ARG A 57 1.96 15.64 -1.40
N PRO A 58 2.06 15.43 -0.07
CA PRO A 58 1.79 14.13 0.53
C PRO A 58 0.30 13.82 0.40
N GLN A 59 0.00 12.59 0.00
CA GLN A 59 -1.34 12.06 -0.16
C GLN A 59 -1.40 10.67 0.47
N GLU A 60 -2.47 10.39 1.20
CA GLU A 60 -2.77 9.04 1.67
C GLU A 60 -3.34 8.21 0.52
N VAL A 61 -2.78 7.02 0.33
CA VAL A 61 -3.12 6.11 -0.76
C VAL A 61 -3.38 4.72 -0.18
N GLU A 62 -4.54 4.16 -0.53
CA GLU A 62 -4.90 2.79 -0.17
C GLU A 62 -4.24 1.80 -1.13
N LEU A 63 -3.51 0.85 -0.58
CA LEU A 63 -2.91 -0.24 -1.31
C LEU A 63 -3.80 -1.47 -1.24
N TRP A 64 -4.07 -2.05 -2.41
CA TRP A 64 -4.95 -3.20 -2.58
C TRP A 64 -4.16 -4.42 -3.07
N VAL A 65 -4.53 -5.61 -2.63
CA VAL A 65 -3.88 -6.85 -3.02
C VAL A 65 -4.88 -7.90 -3.46
N CYS A 66 -4.39 -8.92 -4.16
CA CYS A 66 -5.22 -10.04 -4.62
C CYS A 66 -5.91 -10.74 -3.45
N ARG A 67 -7.11 -11.28 -3.73
CA ARG A 67 -7.78 -12.27 -2.91
C ARG A 67 -7.96 -13.58 -3.69
N PRO A 68 -7.40 -14.72 -3.25
CA PRO A 68 -6.50 -14.88 -2.10
C PRO A 68 -5.18 -14.13 -2.30
N LEU A 69 -4.42 -13.93 -1.21
CA LEU A 69 -3.11 -13.28 -1.26
C LEU A 69 -2.23 -13.94 -2.33
N CYS A 70 -1.40 -13.11 -2.96
CA CYS A 70 -0.37 -13.62 -3.86
C CYS A 70 0.49 -14.61 -3.09
N ARG A 71 0.59 -15.84 -3.59
CA ARG A 71 1.64 -16.74 -3.14
C ARG A 71 2.96 -16.06 -3.48
N GLU A 72 3.89 -15.97 -2.52
CA GLU A 72 5.27 -15.58 -2.82
C GLU A 72 5.70 -16.36 -4.07
N ALA A 73 6.11 -15.63 -5.10
CA ALA A 73 6.58 -16.19 -6.35
C ALA A 73 8.07 -16.52 -6.22
#